data_AF-A0A7K1CKH3-F1
#
_entry.id   AF-A0A7K1CKH3-F1
#
_cell.length_a   1.000
_cell.length_b   1.000
_cell.length_c   1.000
_cell.angle_alpha   90.00
_cell.angle_beta   90.00
_cell.angle_gamma   90.00
#
_symmetry.space_group_name_H-M   'P 1'
#
loop_
_entity.id
_entity.type
_entity.pdbx_description
1 polymer ?
#
loop_
_entity_poly.entity_id
_entity_poly.type
_entity_poly.pdbx_seq_one_letter_code
_entity_poly.pdbx_strand_id
1 'polypeptide(L)'
;MKKICAPLLLFIFLTSFFVSAPAHASDKGYRYWGYFQSTTGKGPWVSAMTGPTTVVSDGSVEGWVFTFSSDAIVDAQAPRLTPNFGKL
;
A
#
# COMPACT_ATOMS: atom_id res chain seq x y z
N MET A 1 12.84 33.67 -37.01
CA MET A 1 12.76 32.28 -36.49
C MET A 1 14.11 31.92 -35.90
N LYS A 2 14.24 31.86 -34.57
CA LYS A 2 15.53 31.60 -33.90
C LYS A 2 15.89 30.13 -34.11
N LYS A 3 16.96 29.85 -34.86
CA LYS A 3 17.44 28.49 -35.13
C LYS A 3 17.91 27.89 -33.81
N ILE A 4 17.20 26.89 -33.29
CA ILE A 4 17.61 26.17 -32.08
C ILE A 4 18.88 25.39 -32.43
N CYS A 5 19.94 25.63 -31.67
CA CYS A 5 21.27 25.08 -31.93
C CYS A 5 21.31 23.60 -31.50
N ALA A 6 21.69 22.68 -32.40
CA ALA A 6 21.85 21.24 -32.12
C ALA A 6 22.61 20.90 -30.81
N PRO A 7 23.69 21.61 -30.40
CA PRO A 7 24.34 21.35 -29.12
C PRO A 7 23.48 21.67 -27.91
N LEU A 8 22.54 22.62 -28.01
CA LEU A 8 21.60 22.94 -26.93
C LEU A 8 20.60 21.80 -26.72
N LEU A 9 20.12 21.19 -27.81
CA LEU A 9 19.24 20.02 -27.75
C LEU A 9 19.97 18.80 -27.17
N LEU A 10 21.22 18.58 -27.57
CA LEU A 10 22.04 17.49 -27.03
C LEU A 10 22.34 17.70 -25.53
N PHE A 11 22.63 18.93 -25.12
CA PHE A 11 22.85 19.28 -23.72
C PHE A 11 21.60 19.04 -22.88
N ILE A 12 20.44 19.52 -23.33
CA ILE A 12 19.16 19.28 -22.67
C ILE A 12 18.91 17.76 -22.55
N PHE A 13 19.07 17.02 -23.65
CA PHE A 13 18.88 15.58 -23.67
C PHE A 13 19.79 14.85 -22.67
N LEU A 14 21.08 15.19 -22.62
CA LEU A 14 22.02 14.61 -21.67
C LEU A 14 21.63 14.93 -20.22
N THR A 15 21.27 16.18 -19.92
CA THR A 15 20.89 16.57 -18.56
C THR A 15 19.62 15.88 -18.07
N SER A 16 18.69 15.54 -18.96
CA SER A 16 17.47 14.80 -18.61
C SER A 16 17.74 13.43 -17.99
N PHE A 17 18.83 12.75 -18.36
CA PHE A 17 19.19 11.45 -17.78
C PHE A 17 19.76 11.56 -16.36
N PHE A 18 20.39 12.70 -16.03
CA PHE A 18 21.02 12.91 -14.72
C PHE A 18 20.06 13.53 -13.67
N VAL A 19 18.87 13.96 -14.08
CA VAL A 19 17.85 14.58 -13.20
C VAL A 19 16.70 13.62 -12.89
N SER A 20 16.88 12.30 -13.07
CA SER A 20 15.91 11.35 -12.50
C SER A 20 16.14 11.29 -10.98
N ALA A 21 15.13 11.69 -10.20
CA ALA A 21 15.15 11.44 -8.76
C ALA A 21 15.24 9.92 -8.54
N PRO A 22 16.09 9.44 -7.61
CA PRO A 22 16.15 8.01 -7.35
C PRO A 22 14.78 7.55 -6.85
N ALA A 23 14.29 6.44 -7.39
CA ALA A 23 13.08 5.80 -6.90
C ALA A 23 13.40 5.14 -5.55
N HIS A 24 13.47 5.93 -4.48
CA HIS A 24 13.76 5.50 -3.10
C HIS A 24 12.59 4.72 -2.46
N ALA A 25 11.90 3.87 -3.22
CA ALA A 25 10.84 3.03 -2.64
C ALA A 25 11.41 2.04 -1.62
N SER A 26 12.63 1.54 -1.86
CA SER A 26 13.35 0.64 -0.96
C SER A 26 13.82 1.32 0.33
N ASP A 27 14.39 2.54 0.26
CA ASP A 27 14.98 3.22 1.41
C ASP A 27 13.95 3.84 2.37
N LYS A 28 12.69 3.94 1.93
CA LYS A 28 11.60 4.62 2.66
C LYS A 28 10.72 3.65 3.45
N GLY A 29 11.02 2.35 3.44
CA GLY A 29 10.23 1.29 4.05
C GLY A 29 8.96 0.91 3.27
N TYR A 30 8.39 -0.23 3.62
CA TYR A 30 7.13 -0.76 3.10
C TYR A 30 5.94 -0.05 3.73
N ARG A 31 4.93 0.29 2.92
CA ARG A 31 3.64 0.82 3.35
C ARG A 31 2.55 0.01 2.67
N TYR A 32 1.70 -0.65 3.45
CA TYR A 32 0.71 -1.57 2.93
C TYR A 32 -0.49 -1.67 3.87
N TRP A 33 -1.56 -2.25 3.36
CA TRP A 33 -2.74 -2.57 4.16
C TRP A 33 -2.76 -4.06 4.43
N GLY A 34 -2.79 -4.45 5.71
CA GLY A 34 -3.17 -5.80 6.11
C GLY A 34 -4.66 -5.98 5.93
N TYR A 35 -5.08 -7.10 5.34
CA TYR A 35 -6.47 -7.42 5.08
C TYR A 35 -6.92 -8.57 5.97
N PHE A 36 -8.00 -8.35 6.72
CA PHE A 36 -8.49 -9.27 7.74
C PHE A 36 -9.98 -9.51 7.57
N GLN A 37 -10.42 -10.68 8.01
CA GLN A 37 -11.83 -11.04 8.10
C GLN A 37 -12.16 -11.52 9.51
N SER A 38 -13.41 -11.30 9.92
CA SER A 38 -13.98 -11.75 11.18
C SER A 38 -15.48 -11.97 10.98
N THR A 39 -16.15 -12.54 11.98
CA THR A 39 -17.62 -12.55 12.04
C THR A 39 -18.10 -11.47 13.01
N THR A 40 -19.23 -10.83 12.70
CA THR A 40 -19.81 -9.80 13.58
C THR A 40 -20.09 -10.38 14.97
N GLY A 41 -19.58 -9.73 16.02
CA GLY A 41 -19.82 -10.09 17.42
C GLY A 41 -19.26 -11.45 17.85
N LYS A 42 -18.52 -12.15 16.98
CA LYS A 42 -17.97 -13.49 17.25
C LYS A 42 -16.60 -13.65 16.60
N GLY A 43 -15.60 -13.95 17.41
CA GLY A 43 -14.30 -14.43 16.96
C GLY A 43 -13.21 -13.36 16.81
N PRO A 44 -11.93 -13.78 16.82
CA PRO A 44 -10.80 -12.92 16.54
C PRO A 44 -10.72 -12.58 15.06
N TRP A 45 -10.06 -11.47 14.75
CA TRP A 45 -9.64 -11.16 13.38
C TRP A 45 -8.66 -12.20 12.85
N VAL A 46 -8.86 -12.64 11.62
CA VAL A 46 -8.01 -13.58 10.90
C VAL A 46 -7.46 -12.89 9.66
N SER A 47 -6.16 -13.02 9.40
CA SER A 47 -5.58 -12.51 8.15
C SER A 47 -6.21 -13.23 6.96
N ALA A 48 -6.68 -12.47 5.98
CA ALA A 48 -7.28 -13.03 4.79
C ALA A 48 -6.20 -13.65 3.89
N MET A 49 -6.48 -14.83 3.35
CA MET A 49 -5.59 -15.52 2.40
C MET A 49 -5.91 -15.21 0.93
N THR A 50 -6.97 -14.44 0.69
CA THR A 50 -7.41 -13.99 -0.63
C THR A 50 -7.61 -12.49 -0.63
N GLY A 51 -7.71 -11.89 -1.82
CA GLY A 51 -7.97 -10.45 -1.95
C GLY A 51 -9.43 -10.06 -1.67
N PRO A 52 -9.71 -8.75 -1.53
CA PRO A 52 -11.04 -8.21 -1.21
C PRO A 52 -12.07 -8.35 -2.34
N THR A 53 -11.70 -8.93 -3.48
CA THR A 53 -12.63 -9.31 -4.55
C THR A 53 -13.30 -10.66 -4.29
N THR A 54 -12.92 -11.34 -3.21
CA THR A 54 -13.49 -12.64 -2.82
C THR A 54 -14.88 -12.44 -2.23
N VAL A 55 -15.86 -13.23 -2.69
CA VAL A 55 -17.18 -13.24 -2.07
C VAL A 55 -17.08 -13.83 -0.68
N VAL A 56 -17.44 -13.05 0.34
CA VAL A 56 -17.46 -13.45 1.75
C VAL A 56 -18.85 -13.95 2.14
N SER A 57 -18.93 -14.78 3.19
CA SER A 57 -20.22 -15.24 3.72
C SER A 57 -21.01 -14.09 4.34
N ASP A 58 -22.33 -14.23 4.39
CA ASP A 58 -23.18 -13.28 5.10
C ASP A 58 -22.77 -13.14 6.58
N GLY A 59 -22.85 -11.93 7.12
CA GLY A 59 -22.41 -11.59 8.48
C GLY A 59 -20.88 -11.49 8.69
N SER A 60 -20.07 -11.68 7.64
CA SER A 60 -18.64 -11.43 7.68
C SER A 60 -18.35 -9.93 7.79
N VAL A 61 -17.25 -9.60 8.46
CA VAL A 61 -16.72 -8.24 8.56
C VAL A 61 -15.31 -8.23 8.06
N GLU A 62 -15.05 -7.31 7.14
CA GLU A 62 -13.73 -7.05 6.60
C GLU A 62 -13.06 -5.90 7.35
N GLY A 63 -11.74 -6.00 7.51
CA GLY A 63 -10.93 -5.02 8.23
C GLY A 63 -9.61 -4.76 7.50
N TRP A 64 -9.20 -3.49 7.52
CA TRP A 64 -7.95 -3.04 6.92
C TRP A 64 -7.12 -2.30 7.95
N VAL A 65 -5.85 -2.69 8.09
CA VAL A 65 -4.89 -2.03 8.98
C VAL A 65 -3.72 -1.51 8.18
N PHE A 66 -3.54 -0.19 8.18
CA PHE A 66 -2.39 0.43 7.54
C PHE A 66 -1.13 0.13 8.36
N THR A 67 -0.16 -0.48 7.73
CA THR A 67 1.09 -0.94 8.33
C THR A 67 2.27 -0.31 7.60
N PHE A 68 3.30 0.03 8.37
CA PHE A 68 4.59 0.45 7.84
C PHE A 68 5.71 -0.38 8.47
N SER A 69 6.75 -0.67 7.68
CA SER A 69 7.93 -1.39 8.15
C SER A 69 9.16 -0.85 7.44
N SER A 70 10.26 -0.62 8.16
CA SER A 70 11.50 -0.10 7.57
C SER A 70 12.31 -1.16 6.83
N ASP A 71 12.21 -2.43 7.26
CA ASP A 71 13.24 -3.43 6.93
C ASP A 71 12.71 -4.60 6.10
N ALA A 72 11.46 -5.02 6.32
CA ALA A 72 10.85 -6.16 5.63
C ALA A 72 9.32 -6.09 5.63
N ILE A 73 8.68 -6.82 4.72
CA ILE A 73 7.23 -7.07 4.81
C ILE A 73 6.99 -7.99 6.02
N VAL A 74 6.32 -7.48 7.04
CA VAL A 74 5.95 -8.22 8.25
C VAL A 74 4.44 -8.45 8.28
N ASP A 75 3.98 -9.43 9.05
CA ASP A 75 2.55 -9.62 9.24
C ASP A 75 1.95 -8.39 9.90
N ALA A 76 0.96 -7.79 9.23
CA ALA A 76 0.20 -6.68 9.78
C ALA A 76 -0.47 -7.13 11.09
N GLN A 77 -0.51 -6.22 12.07
CA GLN A 77 -1.22 -6.51 13.31
C GLN A 77 -2.72 -6.45 13.06
N ALA A 78 -3.44 -7.43 13.59
CA ALA A 78 -4.88 -7.51 13.42
C ALA A 78 -5.60 -6.33 14.12
N PRO A 79 -6.79 -5.92 13.64
CA PRO A 79 -7.54 -4.84 14.29
C PRO A 79 -7.85 -5.17 15.77
N ARG A 80 -7.86 -4.14 16.61
CA ARG A 80 -7.96 -4.31 18.07
C ARG A 80 -9.38 -4.53 18.58
N LEU A 81 -10.36 -3.94 17.90
CA LEU A 81 -11.75 -4.00 18.32
C LEU A 81 -12.44 -5.18 17.65
N THR A 82 -13.12 -6.01 18.43
CA THR A 82 -14.06 -6.98 17.87
C THR A 82 -15.12 -6.23 17.07
N PRO A 83 -15.38 -6.61 15.81
CA PRO A 83 -16.37 -5.91 15.01
C PRO A 83 -17.76 -6.19 15.56
N ASN A 84 -18.36 -5.20 16.20
CA ASN A 84 -19.70 -5.29 16.79
C ASN A 84 -20.47 -3.99 16.56
N PHE A 85 -21.35 -4.02 15.55
CA PHE A 85 -22.16 -2.85 15.17
C PHE A 85 -23.25 -2.49 16.17
N GLY A 86 -23.63 -3.42 17.07
CA GLY A 86 -24.62 -3.15 18.12
C GLY A 86 -24.05 -2.42 19.34
N LYS A 87 -22.75 -2.13 19.36
CA LYS A 87 -22.05 -1.45 20.46
C LYS A 87 -21.28 -0.20 20.00
N LEU A 88 -21.62 0.34 18.83
CA LEU A 88 -21.05 1.59 18.31
C LEU A 88 -21.69 2.82 18.94
#